data_AF-A0A1D1VZ69-F1
#
_entry.id   AF-A0A1D1VZ69-F1
#
_cell.length_a   1.000
_cell.length_b   1.000
_cell.length_c   1.000
_cell.angle_alpha   90.00
_cell.angle_beta   90.00
_cell.angle_gamma   90.00
#
_symmetry.space_group_name_H-M   'P 1'
#
loop_
_entity.id
_entity.type
_entity.pdbx_description
1 polymer ?
#
loop_
_entity_poly.entity_id
_entity_poly.type
_entity_poly.pdbx_seq_one_letter_code
_entity_poly.pdbx_strand_id
1 'polypeptide(L)'
;MVLAFLISTMQQESATPIYSATFDRDPDIATREERKDLYQRLSQKVASEYDAVKRYTNRSDAGDFERLRNDNILPEFSRGVVYLDSSEYLMEDKILLWFAALDCGFVMVLHRTESVQTAVLNMKILIQNLQQYTRILTDPVAALLKMERTETVVHHLIPNGVLQLQASALLKETLKELDRKLQRLIKER
;
A
#
# COMPACT_ATOMS: atom_id res chain seq x y z
N MET A 1 -10.09 -1.21 8.76
CA MET A 1 -9.27 -2.33 8.29
C MET A 1 -8.80 -2.03 6.87
N VAL A 2 -7.77 -2.70 6.35
CA VAL A 2 -7.47 -2.74 4.91
C VAL A 2 -8.43 -3.72 4.25
N LEU A 3 -9.19 -3.26 3.26
CA LEU A 3 -10.14 -4.07 2.52
C LEU A 3 -9.49 -4.72 1.30
N ALA A 4 -8.67 -3.94 0.59
CA ALA A 4 -7.94 -4.40 -0.58
C ALA A 4 -6.60 -3.70 -0.71
N PHE A 5 -5.64 -4.40 -1.32
CA PHE A 5 -4.35 -3.87 -1.74
C PHE A 5 -4.13 -4.14 -3.23
N LEU A 6 -3.72 -3.12 -3.98
CA LEU A 6 -3.49 -3.21 -5.43
C LEU A 6 -2.08 -2.74 -5.76
N ILE A 7 -1.49 -3.39 -6.77
CA ILE A 7 -0.32 -2.88 -7.48
C ILE A 7 -0.76 -2.65 -8.93
N SER A 8 -0.46 -1.49 -9.48
CA SER A 8 -0.91 -1.09 -10.82
C SER A 8 0.19 -0.39 -11.61
N THR A 9 0.10 -0.42 -12.93
CA THR A 9 0.90 0.45 -13.80
C THR A 9 0.35 1.88 -13.78
N MET A 10 1.22 2.88 -13.88
CA MET A 10 0.85 4.31 -13.76
C MET A 10 0.74 5.06 -15.10
N GLN A 11 0.47 4.34 -16.19
CA GLN A 11 0.23 4.97 -17.49
C GLN A 11 -1.21 5.52 -17.54
N GLN A 12 -1.39 6.81 -17.79
CA GLN A 12 -2.67 7.51 -17.63
C GLN A 12 -3.87 6.85 -18.35
N GLU A 13 -3.66 6.31 -19.55
CA GLU A 13 -4.72 5.71 -20.38
C GLU A 13 -4.76 4.17 -20.30
N SER A 14 -3.74 3.55 -19.72
CA SER A 14 -3.53 2.10 -19.68
C SER A 14 -3.19 1.59 -18.28
N ALA A 15 -3.52 2.37 -17.25
CA ALA A 15 -3.32 2.01 -15.86
C ALA A 15 -4.08 0.71 -15.58
N THR A 16 -3.35 -0.35 -15.30
CA THR A 16 -3.91 -1.69 -15.15
C THR A 16 -3.43 -2.30 -13.84
N PRO A 17 -4.35 -2.90 -13.06
CA PRO A 17 -3.96 -3.63 -11.86
C PRO A 17 -3.19 -4.88 -12.29
N ILE A 18 -1.95 -4.98 -11.84
CA ILE A 18 -1.07 -6.13 -12.07
C ILE A 18 -1.14 -7.13 -10.92
N TYR A 19 -1.55 -6.69 -9.73
CA TYR A 19 -1.79 -7.53 -8.58
C TYR A 19 -2.93 -6.96 -7.73
N SER A 20 -3.74 -7.83 -7.15
CA SER A 20 -4.77 -7.44 -6.18
C SER A 20 -4.90 -8.48 -5.07
N ALA A 21 -4.86 -8.03 -3.82
CA ALA A 21 -5.25 -8.81 -2.65
C ALA A 21 -6.54 -8.23 -2.06
N THR A 22 -7.50 -9.10 -1.75
CA THR A 22 -8.74 -8.72 -1.06
C THR A 22 -8.74 -9.39 0.31
N PHE A 23 -8.83 -8.60 1.37
CA PHE A 23 -8.74 -9.08 2.75
C PHE A 23 -10.11 -9.20 3.41
N ASP A 24 -11.02 -8.31 3.04
CA ASP A 24 -12.41 -8.36 3.49
C ASP A 24 -13.33 -8.38 2.27
N ARG A 25 -14.31 -9.28 2.31
CA ARG A 25 -15.32 -9.35 1.26
C ARG A 25 -16.36 -8.32 1.62
N ASP A 26 -16.22 -7.12 1.06
CA ASP A 26 -17.28 -6.13 1.13
C ASP A 26 -18.56 -6.75 0.55
N PRO A 27 -19.65 -6.90 1.33
CA PRO A 27 -20.88 -7.51 0.85
C PRO A 27 -21.47 -6.77 -0.35
N ASP A 28 -21.10 -5.50 -0.53
CA ASP A 28 -21.58 -4.63 -1.60
C ASP A 28 -20.99 -4.98 -2.97
N ILE A 29 -19.91 -5.77 -3.01
CA ILE A 29 -19.27 -6.23 -4.27
C ILE A 29 -19.53 -7.72 -4.46
N ALA A 30 -20.68 -8.01 -5.07
CA ALA A 30 -21.22 -9.36 -5.18
C ALA A 30 -20.43 -10.24 -6.16
N THR A 31 -19.96 -9.68 -7.28
CA THR A 31 -19.35 -10.46 -8.36
C THR A 31 -17.84 -10.22 -8.52
N ARG A 32 -17.18 -11.18 -9.18
CA ARG A 32 -15.77 -11.06 -9.57
C ARG A 32 -15.57 -9.97 -10.62
N GLU A 33 -16.54 -9.79 -11.50
CA GLU A 33 -16.51 -8.82 -12.61
C GLU A 33 -16.60 -7.39 -12.08
N GLU A 34 -17.58 -7.10 -11.21
CA GLU A 34 -17.70 -5.79 -10.55
C GLU A 34 -16.42 -5.41 -9.79
N ARG A 35 -15.77 -6.38 -9.15
CA ARG A 35 -14.51 -6.16 -8.45
C ARG A 35 -13.35 -5.84 -9.38
N LYS A 36 -13.27 -6.53 -10.51
CA LYS A 36 -12.26 -6.27 -11.53
C LYS A 36 -12.43 -4.85 -12.07
N ASP A 37 -13.66 -4.48 -12.39
CA ASP A 37 -14.01 -3.16 -12.91
C ASP A 37 -13.77 -2.06 -11.86
N LEU A 38 -14.05 -2.35 -10.58
CA LEU A 38 -13.70 -1.46 -9.49
C LEU A 38 -12.19 -1.24 -9.41
N TYR A 39 -11.39 -2.30 -9.36
CA TYR A 39 -9.93 -2.18 -9.24
C TYR A 39 -9.32 -1.47 -10.45
N GLN A 40 -9.88 -1.67 -11.64
CA GLN A 40 -9.53 -0.91 -12.82
C GLN A 40 -9.79 0.60 -12.65
N ARG A 41 -10.97 0.98 -12.17
CA ARG A 41 -11.33 2.39 -11.90
C ARG A 41 -10.44 3.01 -10.82
N LEU A 42 -10.16 2.29 -9.73
CA LEU A 42 -9.24 2.76 -8.68
C LEU A 42 -7.83 2.99 -9.25
N SER A 43 -7.35 2.10 -10.12
CA SER A 43 -6.04 2.23 -10.77
C SER A 43 -5.97 3.47 -11.66
N GLN A 44 -7.02 3.71 -12.46
CA GLN A 44 -7.13 4.90 -13.31
C GLN A 44 -7.21 6.18 -12.49
N LYS A 45 -7.98 6.18 -11.39
CA LYS A 45 -8.07 7.32 -10.48
C LYS A 45 -6.69 7.67 -9.91
N VAL A 46 -5.93 6.68 -9.44
CA VAL A 46 -4.58 6.88 -8.90
C VAL A 46 -3.60 7.36 -9.96
N ALA A 47 -3.65 6.80 -11.17
CA ALA A 47 -2.79 7.25 -12.27
C ALA A 47 -3.06 8.73 -12.63
N SER A 48 -4.33 9.15 -12.62
CA SER A 48 -4.72 10.55 -12.83
C SER A 48 -4.20 11.47 -11.72
N GLU A 49 -4.35 11.08 -10.45
CA GLU A 49 -3.81 11.82 -9.31
C GLU A 49 -2.28 11.93 -9.35
N TYR A 50 -1.59 10.83 -9.71
CA TYR A 50 -0.14 10.81 -9.83
C TYR A 50 0.37 11.72 -10.95
N ASP A 51 -0.25 11.66 -12.13
CA ASP A 51 0.08 12.53 -13.25
C ASP A 51 -0.15 14.01 -12.91
N ALA A 52 -1.25 14.35 -12.24
CA ALA A 52 -1.48 15.69 -11.74
C ALA A 52 -0.34 16.15 -10.82
N VAL A 53 0.04 15.34 -9.81
CA VAL A 53 1.16 15.65 -8.92
C VAL A 53 2.48 15.79 -9.68
N LYS A 54 2.74 14.94 -10.67
CA LYS A 54 3.97 14.98 -11.48
C LYS A 54 4.07 16.28 -12.30
N ARG A 55 2.96 16.73 -12.89
CA ARG A 55 2.86 18.01 -13.61
C ARG A 55 3.12 19.21 -12.70
N TYR A 56 2.65 19.18 -11.45
CA TYR A 56 2.89 20.27 -10.49
C TYR A 56 4.31 20.27 -9.92
N THR A 57 4.93 19.10 -9.77
CA THR A 57 6.25 18.96 -9.14
C THR A 57 7.42 19.03 -10.12
N ASN A 58 7.16 18.98 -11.44
CA ASN A 58 8.19 18.91 -12.50
C ASN A 58 9.24 17.81 -12.25
N ARG A 59 8.83 16.72 -11.61
CA ARG A 59 9.75 15.67 -11.20
C ARG A 59 10.16 14.79 -12.39
N SER A 60 11.46 14.54 -12.52
CA SER A 60 12.04 13.63 -13.51
C SER A 60 12.30 12.28 -12.88
N ASP A 61 11.69 11.23 -13.45
CA ASP A 61 11.83 9.85 -12.99
C ASP A 61 13.17 9.21 -13.38
N ALA A 62 13.92 9.81 -14.31
CA ALA A 62 15.13 9.22 -14.87
C ALA A 62 16.22 9.01 -13.82
N GLY A 63 16.49 10.02 -12.98
CA GLY A 63 17.52 9.91 -11.93
C GLY A 63 17.14 8.94 -10.83
N ASP A 64 15.85 8.86 -10.50
CA ASP A 64 15.35 7.93 -9.49
C ASP A 64 15.40 6.47 -10.00
N PHE A 65 15.15 6.25 -11.28
CA PHE A 65 15.31 4.93 -11.90
C PHE A 65 16.76 4.46 -11.87
N GLU A 66 17.72 5.33 -12.19
CA GLU A 66 19.15 4.98 -12.14
C GLU A 66 19.62 4.64 -10.73
N ARG A 67 19.24 5.45 -9.73
CA ARG A 67 19.58 5.19 -8.32
C ARG A 67 18.97 3.90 -7.81
N LEU A 68 17.74 3.61 -8.21
CA LEU A 68 17.09 2.35 -7.87
C LEU A 68 17.81 1.16 -8.52
N ARG A 69 18.22 1.29 -9.78
CA ARG A 69 18.89 0.20 -10.52
C ARG A 69 20.31 -0.06 -10.02
N ASN A 70 21.07 0.98 -9.72
CA ASN A 70 22.49 0.88 -9.40
C ASN A 70 22.74 0.71 -7.90
N ASP A 71 22.06 1.51 -7.08
CA ASP A 71 22.31 1.59 -5.63
C ASP A 71 21.21 0.91 -4.79
N ASN A 72 20.16 0.40 -5.45
CA ASN A 72 18.96 -0.15 -4.81
C ASN A 72 18.30 0.84 -3.82
N ILE A 73 18.47 2.14 -4.09
CA ILE A 73 17.85 3.21 -3.32
C ILE A 73 16.43 3.41 -3.84
N LEU A 74 15.45 3.29 -2.96
CA LEU A 74 14.06 3.53 -3.34
C LEU A 74 13.86 4.96 -3.83
N PRO A 75 13.04 5.15 -4.89
CA PRO A 75 12.67 6.48 -5.32
C PRO A 75 11.87 7.18 -4.22
N GLU A 76 11.85 8.51 -4.22
CA GLU A 76 10.86 9.22 -3.43
C GLU A 76 9.46 8.92 -4.00
N PHE A 77 8.46 8.70 -3.14
CA PHE A 77 7.12 8.37 -3.60
C PHE A 77 6.21 9.58 -3.54
N SER A 78 5.55 9.88 -4.65
CA SER A 78 4.34 10.69 -4.62
C SER A 78 3.26 9.88 -3.90
N ARG A 79 2.44 10.55 -3.11
CA ARG A 79 1.39 9.88 -2.33
C ARG A 79 0.19 10.79 -2.15
N GLY A 80 -0.96 10.18 -1.91
CA GLY A 80 -2.18 10.92 -1.64
C GLY A 80 -3.22 10.05 -0.94
N VAL A 81 -4.26 10.71 -0.45
CA VAL A 81 -5.46 10.08 0.09
C VAL A 81 -6.66 10.61 -0.67
N VAL A 82 -7.51 9.71 -1.14
CA VAL A 82 -8.73 10.03 -1.87
C VAL A 82 -9.90 9.47 -1.07
N TYR A 83 -10.92 10.30 -0.83
CA TYR A 83 -12.19 9.83 -0.27
C TYR A 83 -13.02 9.24 -1.41
N LEU A 84 -13.47 7.99 -1.24
CA LEU A 84 -14.24 7.32 -2.28
C LEU A 84 -15.72 7.71 -2.15
N ASP A 85 -16.32 8.13 -3.26
CA ASP A 85 -17.75 8.38 -3.36
C ASP A 85 -18.48 7.04 -3.55
N SER A 86 -19.54 6.80 -2.79
CA SER A 86 -20.33 5.58 -2.87
C SER A 86 -21.03 5.42 -4.22
N SER A 87 -21.39 6.53 -4.88
CA SER A 87 -22.04 6.52 -6.20
C SER A 87 -21.11 6.06 -7.33
N GLU A 88 -19.81 6.34 -7.20
CA GLU A 88 -18.83 6.02 -8.22
C GLU A 88 -18.16 4.67 -7.93
N TYR A 89 -17.86 4.35 -6.67
CA TYR A 89 -17.02 3.18 -6.32
C TYR A 89 -17.77 2.07 -5.58
N LEU A 90 -19.07 2.20 -5.35
CA LEU A 90 -19.87 1.24 -4.56
C LEU A 90 -19.26 0.98 -3.18
N MET A 91 -18.60 2.00 -2.62
CA MET A 91 -17.81 1.91 -1.40
C MET A 91 -18.16 3.09 -0.49
N GLU A 92 -19.01 2.85 0.50
CA GLU A 92 -19.35 3.86 1.50
C GLU A 92 -18.32 3.85 2.66
N ASP A 93 -17.99 5.04 3.16
CA ASP A 93 -17.03 5.26 4.24
C ASP A 93 -15.66 4.59 4.04
N LYS A 94 -15.20 4.57 2.80
CA LYS A 94 -13.86 4.09 2.44
C LYS A 94 -12.97 5.23 1.99
N ILE A 95 -11.68 5.06 2.25
CA ILE A 95 -10.63 5.95 1.76
C ILE A 95 -9.61 5.12 1.00
N LEU A 96 -9.02 5.75 0.00
CA LEU A 96 -7.96 5.18 -0.81
C LEU A 96 -6.66 5.89 -0.46
N LEU A 97 -5.70 5.14 0.05
CA LEU A 97 -4.32 5.59 0.23
C LEU A 97 -3.49 5.08 -0.95
N TRP A 98 -2.77 5.96 -1.63
CA TRP A 98 -1.92 5.58 -2.74
C TRP A 98 -0.50 6.11 -2.61
N PHE A 99 0.45 5.34 -3.15
CA PHE A 99 1.85 5.67 -3.36
C PHE A 99 2.19 5.37 -4.81
N ALA A 100 2.89 6.27 -5.50
CA ALA A 100 3.34 6.03 -6.86
C ALA A 100 4.72 6.66 -7.08
N ALA A 101 5.52 5.95 -7.87
CA ALA A 101 6.81 6.41 -8.35
C ALA A 101 7.15 5.63 -9.63
N LEU A 102 7.89 6.27 -10.54
CA LEU A 102 8.21 5.68 -11.84
C LEU A 102 6.89 5.31 -12.55
N ASP A 103 6.77 4.05 -12.99
CA ASP A 103 5.58 3.51 -13.65
C ASP A 103 4.75 2.58 -12.74
N CYS A 104 4.98 2.58 -11.42
CA CYS A 104 4.29 1.71 -10.47
C CYS A 104 3.49 2.48 -9.41
N GLY A 105 2.27 2.04 -9.18
CA GLY A 105 1.39 2.53 -8.14
C GLY A 105 0.99 1.42 -7.17
N PHE A 106 0.93 1.77 -5.89
CA PHE A 106 0.53 0.93 -4.78
C PHE A 106 -0.67 1.56 -4.10
N VAL A 107 -1.72 0.79 -3.91
CA VAL A 107 -3.01 1.29 -3.44
C VAL A 107 -3.51 0.45 -2.28
N MET A 108 -3.93 1.10 -1.20
CA MET A 108 -4.65 0.48 -0.09
C MET A 108 -6.05 1.09 -0.02
N VAL A 109 -7.06 0.25 -0.08
CA VAL A 109 -8.44 0.62 0.26
C VAL A 109 -8.64 0.37 1.75
N LEU A 110 -8.99 1.40 2.48
CA LEU A 110 -9.10 1.41 3.93
C LEU A 110 -10.51 1.80 4.34
N HIS A 111 -10.97 1.28 5.48
CA HIS A 111 -12.10 1.88 6.17
C HIS A 111 -11.75 3.29 6.66
N ARG A 112 -12.68 4.24 6.59
CA ARG A 112 -12.45 5.65 6.97
C ARG A 112 -12.02 5.84 8.43
N THR A 113 -12.37 4.90 9.31
CA THR A 113 -11.97 4.90 10.72
C THR A 113 -10.51 4.49 10.95
N GLU A 114 -9.81 4.00 9.92
CA GLU A 114 -8.42 3.60 10.05
C GLU A 114 -7.47 4.78 10.16
N SER A 115 -6.39 4.57 10.91
CA SER A 115 -5.30 5.53 11.00
C SER A 115 -4.54 5.57 9.67
N VAL A 116 -4.71 6.66 8.92
CA VAL A 116 -3.94 6.96 7.70
C VAL A 116 -2.43 6.93 7.98
N GLN A 117 -2.00 7.42 9.14
CA GLN A 117 -0.58 7.42 9.49
C GLN A 117 -0.03 5.99 9.64
N THR A 118 -0.78 5.10 10.29
CA THR A 118 -0.42 3.69 10.40
C THR A 118 -0.37 3.03 9.03
N ALA A 119 -1.35 3.31 8.17
CA ALA A 119 -1.39 2.79 6.80
C ALA A 119 -0.19 3.28 5.96
N VAL A 120 0.18 4.56 6.07
CA VAL A 120 1.37 5.13 5.42
C VAL A 120 2.65 4.43 5.84
N LEU A 121 2.83 4.15 7.14
CA LEU A 121 4.03 3.46 7.62
C LEU A 121 4.09 2.02 7.11
N ASN A 122 2.97 1.30 7.16
CA ASN A 122 2.89 -0.07 6.64
C ASN A 122 3.09 -0.11 5.13
N MET A 123 2.54 0.84 4.37
CA MET A 123 2.74 0.94 2.92
C MET A 123 4.22 1.12 2.57
N LYS A 124 4.96 1.97 3.30
CA LYS A 124 6.41 2.15 3.07
C LYS A 124 7.18 0.85 3.28
N ILE A 125 6.90 0.12 4.37
CA ILE A 125 7.55 -1.16 4.67
C ILE A 125 7.17 -2.21 3.63
N LEU A 126 5.91 -2.24 3.21
CA LEU A 126 5.41 -3.14 2.18
C LEU A 126 6.15 -2.92 0.85
N ILE A 127 6.23 -1.68 0.39
CA ILE A 127 6.95 -1.33 -0.84
C ILE A 127 8.43 -1.72 -0.74
N GLN A 128 9.07 -1.47 0.41
CA GLN A 128 10.45 -1.90 0.66
C GLN A 128 10.63 -3.42 0.51
N ASN A 129 9.76 -4.21 1.15
CA ASN A 129 9.83 -5.67 1.09
C ASN A 129 9.49 -6.19 -0.32
N LEU A 130 8.48 -5.62 -0.98
CA LEU A 130 8.15 -5.97 -2.37
C LEU A 130 9.34 -5.69 -3.28
N GLN A 131 9.98 -4.52 -3.19
CA GLN A 131 11.15 -4.24 -3.99
C GLN A 131 12.31 -5.21 -3.68
N GLN A 132 12.57 -5.51 -2.41
CA GLN A 132 13.63 -6.42 -2.00
C GLN A 132 13.43 -7.85 -2.55
N TYR A 133 12.21 -8.38 -2.51
CA TYR A 133 11.95 -9.79 -2.81
C TYR A 133 11.43 -10.04 -4.23
N THR A 134 10.74 -9.08 -4.83
CA THR A 134 10.10 -9.25 -6.15
C THR A 134 10.71 -8.35 -7.22
N ARG A 135 11.37 -7.26 -6.83
CA ARG A 135 11.93 -6.22 -7.72
C ARG A 135 10.85 -5.47 -8.53
N ILE A 136 9.67 -5.31 -7.92
CA ILE A 136 8.46 -4.75 -8.55
C ILE A 136 8.67 -3.41 -9.26
N LEU A 137 9.52 -2.54 -8.74
CA LEU A 137 9.75 -1.19 -9.31
C LEU A 137 10.72 -1.20 -10.50
N THR A 138 11.63 -2.17 -10.54
CA THR A 138 12.64 -2.28 -11.60
C THR A 138 12.21 -3.20 -12.73
N ASP A 139 11.41 -4.22 -12.42
CA ASP A 139 10.92 -5.20 -13.40
C ASP A 139 9.48 -5.64 -13.04
N PRO A 140 8.48 -4.79 -13.34
CA PRO A 140 7.09 -5.05 -12.99
C PRO A 140 6.54 -6.32 -13.66
N VAL A 141 7.03 -6.63 -14.88
CA VAL A 141 6.61 -7.81 -15.63
C VAL A 141 7.18 -9.08 -15.03
N ALA A 142 8.46 -9.13 -14.66
CA ALA A 142 8.99 -10.30 -13.95
C ALA A 142 8.43 -10.45 -12.53
N ALA A 143 7.94 -9.37 -11.92
CA ALA A 143 7.25 -9.46 -10.65
C ALA A 143 5.89 -10.18 -10.77
N LEU A 144 5.22 -10.13 -11.93
CA LEU A 144 4.04 -10.97 -12.22
C LEU A 144 4.38 -12.47 -12.17
N LEU A 145 5.57 -12.85 -12.61
CA LEU A 145 6.03 -14.25 -12.54
C LEU A 145 6.34 -14.70 -11.09
N LYS A 146 6.40 -13.76 -10.15
CA LYS A 146 6.64 -14.00 -8.72
C LYS A 146 5.40 -13.73 -7.87
N MET A 147 4.21 -13.93 -8.43
CA MET A 147 2.93 -13.69 -7.74
C MET A 147 2.86 -14.33 -6.35
N GLU A 148 3.32 -15.59 -6.19
CA GLU A 148 3.35 -16.25 -4.87
C GLU A 148 4.21 -15.52 -3.84
N ARG A 149 5.34 -14.93 -4.26
CA ARG A 149 6.20 -14.15 -3.37
C ARG A 149 5.55 -12.81 -3.04
N THR A 150 4.96 -12.14 -4.03
CA THR A 150 4.19 -10.91 -3.81
C THR A 150 3.08 -11.17 -2.79
N GLU A 151 2.32 -12.25 -2.97
CA GLU A 151 1.25 -12.66 -2.07
C GLU A 151 1.78 -12.97 -0.66
N THR A 152 2.86 -13.73 -0.56
CA THR A 152 3.51 -14.03 0.73
C THR A 152 3.90 -12.75 1.48
N VAL A 153 4.54 -11.79 0.79
CA VAL A 153 4.95 -10.52 1.39
C VAL A 153 3.72 -9.70 1.84
N VAL A 154 2.70 -9.61 0.99
CA VAL A 154 1.47 -8.86 1.27
C VAL A 154 0.72 -9.45 2.46
N HIS A 155 0.49 -10.76 2.49
CA HIS A 155 -0.23 -11.44 3.58
C HIS A 155 0.58 -11.53 4.88
N HIS A 156 1.92 -11.49 4.81
CA HIS A 156 2.76 -11.39 6.00
C HIS A 156 2.65 -10.01 6.68
N LEU A 157 2.64 -8.93 5.89
CA LEU A 157 2.62 -7.57 6.41
C LEU A 157 1.20 -7.03 6.69
N ILE A 158 0.19 -7.57 6.02
CA ILE A 158 -1.21 -7.20 6.22
C ILE A 158 -2.02 -8.48 6.48
N PRO A 159 -1.79 -9.17 7.60
CA PRO A 159 -2.51 -10.40 7.91
C PRO A 159 -4.00 -10.09 8.06
N ASN A 160 -4.83 -10.71 7.22
CA ASN A 160 -6.29 -10.54 7.21
C ASN A 160 -6.74 -9.07 7.16
N GLY A 161 -5.99 -8.19 6.48
CA GLY A 161 -6.35 -6.78 6.37
C GLY A 161 -6.01 -5.92 7.59
N VAL A 162 -5.36 -6.49 8.61
CA VAL A 162 -5.02 -5.75 9.83
C VAL A 162 -3.67 -5.05 9.68
N LEU A 163 -3.68 -3.72 9.85
CA LEU A 163 -2.45 -2.93 9.88
C LEU A 163 -1.78 -3.03 11.24
N GLN A 164 -0.53 -3.48 11.25
CA GLN A 164 0.23 -3.53 12.50
C GLN A 164 0.78 -2.15 12.84
N LEU A 165 0.59 -1.70 14.09
CA LEU A 165 1.27 -0.53 14.58
C LEU A 165 2.76 -0.87 14.75
N GLN A 166 3.59 -0.32 13.88
CA GLN A 166 5.03 -0.51 13.95
C GLN A 166 5.59 0.39 15.07
N ALA A 167 5.65 -0.13 16.28
CA ALA A 167 6.29 0.56 17.40
C ALA A 167 7.77 0.79 17.06
N SER A 168 8.24 2.03 17.23
CA SER A 168 9.67 2.34 17.12
C SER A 168 10.46 1.50 18.11
N ALA A 169 11.76 1.27 17.84
CA ALA A 169 12.61 0.51 18.76
C ALA A 169 12.56 1.10 20.19
N LEU A 170 12.53 2.44 20.29
CA LEU A 170 12.37 3.16 21.54
C LEU A 170 11.03 2.88 22.23
N LEU A 171 9.91 2.89 21.49
CA LEU A 171 8.59 2.53 22.04
C LEU A 171 8.51 1.07 22.48
N LYS A 172 9.18 0.16 21.76
CA LYS A 172 9.25 -1.26 22.15
C LYS A 172 10.05 -1.45 23.44
N GLU A 173 11.13 -0.67 23.62
CA GLU A 173 11.92 -0.69 24.84
C GLU A 173 11.14 -0.11 26.03
N THR A 174 10.45 1.01 25.87
CA THR A 174 9.65 1.60 26.95
C THR A 174 8.47 0.71 27.33
N LEU A 175 7.80 0.08 26.37
CA LEU A 175 6.75 -0.91 26.64
C LEU A 175 7.30 -2.11 27.41
N LYS A 176 8.46 -2.65 27.02
CA LYS A 176 9.12 -3.72 27.78
C LYS A 176 9.50 -3.31 29.20
N GLU A 177 9.93 -2.06 29.40
CA GLU A 177 10.28 -1.55 30.72
C GLU A 177 9.05 -1.40 31.61
N LEU A 178 7.94 -0.92 31.04
CA LEU A 178 6.64 -0.82 31.71
C LEU A 178 6.10 -2.21 32.09
N ASP A 179 6.15 -3.18 31.19
CA ASP A 179 5.74 -4.56 31.47
C ASP A 179 6.56 -5.17 32.62
N ARG A 180 7.88 -4.93 32.65
CA ARG A 180 8.74 -5.37 33.75
C ARG A 180 8.35 -4.73 35.08
N LYS A 181 8.04 -3.43 35.09
CA LYS A 181 7.59 -2.70 36.29
C LYS A 181 6.25 -3.25 36.78
N LEU A 182 5.32 -3.51 35.86
CA LEU A 182 4.00 -4.02 36.17
C LEU A 182 4.06 -5.46 36.73
N GLN A 183 4.93 -6.31 36.18
CA GLN A 183 5.18 -7.65 36.73
C GLN A 183 5.80 -7.64 38.13
N ARG A 184 6.66 -6.66 38.45
CA ARG A 184 7.21 -6.51 39.81
C ARG A 184 6.12 -6.13 40.81
N LEU A 185 5.28 -5.17 40.46
CA LEU A 185 4.16 -4.73 41.30
C LEU A 185 3.14 -5.84 41.56
N ILE A 186 2.92 -6.74 40.59
CA ILE A 186 2.05 -7.91 40.77
C ILE A 186 2.67 -8.95 41.70
N LYS A 187 4.01 -9.11 41.70
CA LYS A 187 4.72 -10.08 42.56
C LYS A 187 4.91 -9.60 44.00
N GLU A 188 4.77 -8.30 44.24
CA GLU A 188 4.87 -7.67 45.58
C GLU A 188 3.52 -7.61 46.31
N ARG A 189 2.45 -8.16 45.72
CA ARG A 189 1.16 -8.44 46.37
C ARG A 189 1.02 -9.93 46.64
#